data_AF-W6QHW3-F1
#
_entry.id   AF-W6QHW3-F1
#
_cell.length_a   1.000
_cell.length_b   1.000
_cell.length_c   1.000
_cell.angle_alpha   90.00
_cell.angle_beta   90.00
_cell.angle_gamma   90.00
#
_symmetry.space_group_name_H-M   'P 1'
#
loop_
_entity.id
_entity.type
_entity.pdbx_description
1 polymer ?
#
loop_
_entity_poly.entity_id
_entity_poly.type
_entity_poly.pdbx_seq_one_letter_code
_entity_poly.pdbx_strand_id
1 'polypeptide(L)' 'MPPKRSQSSKDSIEKEGRILLAIQAFKNQEFSNISTTARTFNVPRSTLRDRLSGIQHRATIIRDFSRQLD' A
#
# COMPACT_ATOMS: atom_id res chain seq x y z
N MET A 1 -28.65 2.18 22.93
CA MET A 1 -28.41 2.37 21.48
C MET A 1 -27.10 1.69 21.12
N PRO A 2 -27.02 0.87 20.06
CA PRO A 2 -25.72 0.35 19.61
C PRO A 2 -24.90 1.50 19.00
N PRO A 3 -23.58 1.56 19.23
CA PRO A 3 -22.75 2.62 18.67
C PRO A 3 -22.74 2.53 17.14
N LYS A 4 -22.71 3.68 16.47
CA LYS A 4 -22.65 3.80 15.00
C LYS A 4 -21.32 3.25 14.47
N ARG A 5 -21.20 1.92 14.36
CA ARG A 5 -20.02 1.22 13.82
C ARG A 5 -19.86 1.34 12.31
N SER A 6 -20.89 1.77 11.58
CA SER A 6 -20.86 1.73 10.11
C SER A 6 -20.04 2.84 9.45
N GLN A 7 -19.94 4.01 10.09
CA GLN A 7 -19.18 5.14 9.54
C GLN A 7 -17.67 4.89 9.61
N SER A 8 -17.17 4.36 10.73
CA SER A 8 -15.74 4.03 10.89
C SER A 8 -15.25 2.96 9.91
N SER A 9 -16.11 2.00 9.55
CA SER A 9 -15.74 0.94 8.60
C SER A 9 -15.57 1.48 7.19
N LYS A 10 -16.45 2.39 6.73
CA LYS A 10 -16.34 3.03 5.41
C LYS A 10 -15.08 3.88 5.31
N ASP A 11 -14.82 4.71 6.32
CA ASP A 11 -13.62 5.55 6.37
C ASP A 11 -12.33 4.72 6.36
N SER A 12 -12.35 3.54 6.99
CA SER A 12 -11.21 2.62 6.99
C SER A 12 -10.99 1.97 5.63
N ILE A 13 -12.06 1.56 4.93
CA ILE A 13 -11.99 0.96 3.60
C ILE A 13 -11.43 1.97 2.59
N GLU A 14 -11.92 3.22 2.63
CA GLU A 14 -11.43 4.29 1.75
C GLU A 14 -9.96 4.63 2.01
N LYS A 15 -9.52 4.62 3.28
CA LYS A 15 -8.11 4.80 3.64
C LYS A 15 -7.25 3.68 3.10
N GLU A 16 -7.66 2.42 3.25
CA GLU A 16 -6.89 1.28 2.74
C GLU A 16 -6.83 1.29 1.20
N GLY A 17 -7.93 1.65 0.53
CA GLY A 17 -7.97 1.81 -0.92
C GLY A 17 -6.97 2.86 -1.43
N ARG A 18 -6.85 4.02 -0.76
CA ARG A 18 -5.85 5.04 -1.11
C ARG A 18 -4.42 4.57 -0.91
N ILE A 19 -4.16 3.79 0.14
CA ILE A 19 -2.82 3.21 0.39
C ILE A 19 -2.45 2.22 -0.71
N LEU A 20 -3.38 1.36 -1.14
CA LEU A 20 -3.15 0.39 -2.21
C LEU A 20 -2.83 1.08 -3.54
N LEU A 21 -3.58 2.12 -3.91
CA LEU A 21 -3.32 2.92 -5.11
C LEU A 21 -1.94 3.59 -5.04
N ALA A 22 -1.58 4.17 -3.89
CA ALA A 22 -0.27 4.80 -3.68
C ALA A 22 0.89 3.80 -3.85
N ILE A 23 0.74 2.58 -3.33
CA ILE A 23 1.74 1.51 -3.50
C ILE A 23 1.88 1.13 -4.97
N GLN A 24 0.75 0.98 -5.68
CA GLN A 24 0.77 0.60 -7.09
C GLN A 24 1.45 1.67 -7.95
N ALA A 25 1.08 2.94 -7.78
CA ALA A 25 1.68 4.05 -8.51
C ALA A 25 3.21 4.15 -8.24
N PHE A 26 3.63 3.94 -6.98
CA PHE A 26 5.05 3.92 -6.64
C PHE A 26 5.79 2.74 -7.30
N LYS A 27 5.19 1.54 -7.33
CA LYS A 27 5.77 0.35 -7.99
C LYS A 27 5.83 0.49 -9.51
N ASN A 28 4.84 1.15 -10.11
CA ASN A 28 4.80 1.46 -11.53
C ASN A 28 5.80 2.56 -11.93
N GLN A 29 6.59 3.07 -10.99
CA GLN A 29 7.55 4.17 -11.20
C GLN A 29 6.89 5.48 -11.68
N GLU A 30 5.58 5.64 -11.52
CA GLU A 30 4.87 6.90 -11.78
C GLU A 30 5.36 8.01 -10.85
N PHE A 31 5.88 7.63 -9.68
CA PHE A 31 6.51 8.51 -8.72
C PHE A 31 7.83 7.91 -8.23
N SER A 32 8.89 8.72 -8.26
CA SER A 32 10.22 8.35 -7.78
C SER A 32 10.42 8.57 -6.27
N ASN A 33 9.52 9.31 -5.61
CA ASN A 33 9.67 9.69 -4.20
C ASN A 33 8.42 9.37 -3.38
N ILE A 34 8.61 8.58 -2.30
CA ILE A 34 7.56 8.20 -1.34
C ILE A 34 6.85 9.44 -0.78
N SER A 35 7.57 10.54 -0.56
CA SER A 35 6.97 11.78 -0.04
C SER A 35 5.94 12.37 -0.99
N THR A 36 6.26 12.37 -2.29
CA THR A 36 5.39 12.92 -3.33
C THR A 36 4.16 12.04 -3.48
N THR A 37 4.36 10.72 -3.57
CA THR A 37 3.26 9.75 -3.63
C THR A 37 2.32 9.87 -2.43
N ALA A 38 2.86 9.96 -1.21
CA ALA A 38 2.04 10.08 0.00
C ALA A 38 1.15 11.32 -0.02
N ARG A 39 1.68 12.46 -0.50
CA ARG A 39 0.93 13.71 -0.65
C ARG A 39 -0.14 13.61 -1.74
N THR A 40 0.19 13.05 -2.90
CA THR A 40 -0.75 12.88 -4.03
C THR A 40 -1.97 12.05 -3.64
N PHE A 41 -1.75 10.96 -2.90
CA PHE A 41 -2.83 10.05 -2.49
C PHE A 41 -3.44 10.39 -1.12
N ASN A 42 -3.03 11.49 -0.49
CA ASN A 42 -3.47 11.92 0.84
C ASN A 42 -3.39 10.78 1.89
N VAL A 43 -2.23 10.12 1.94
CA VAL A 43 -1.92 9.05 2.91
C VAL A 43 -0.73 9.44 3.78
N PRO A 44 -0.65 8.99 5.05
CA PRO A 44 0.51 9.24 5.88
C PRO A 44 1.77 8.60 5.29
N ARG A 45 2.86 9.36 5.21
CA ARG A 45 4.15 8.89 4.69
C ARG A 45 4.68 7.66 5.45
N SER A 46 4.55 7.65 6.77
CA SER A 46 4.96 6.52 7.61
C SER A 46 4.21 5.25 7.22
N THR A 47 2.88 5.33 7.12
CA THR A 47 2.03 4.21 6.69
C THR A 47 2.40 3.71 5.30
N LEU A 48 2.63 4.61 4.34
CA LEU A 48 3.04 4.21 2.99
C LEU A 48 4.41 3.54 2.98
N ARG A 49 5.38 4.07 3.74
CA ARG A 49 6.72 3.48 3.88
C ARG A 49 6.66 2.10 4.53
N ASP A 50 5.90 1.95 5.61
CA ASP A 50 5.77 0.69 6.35
C ASP A 50 5.04 -0.37 5.52
N ARG A 51 4.06 0.03 4.70
CA ARG A 51 3.40 -0.87 3.74
C ARG A 51 4.33 -1.27 2.60
N LEU A 52 5.16 -0.36 2.10
CA LEU A 52 6.17 -0.67 1.07
C LEU A 52 7.25 -1.62 1.60
N SER A 53 7.71 -1.44 2.85
CA SER A 53 8.70 -2.34 3.48
C SER A 53 8.08 -3.68 3.91
N GLY A 54 6.83 -3.69 4.37
CA GLY A 54 6.08 -4.90 4.71
C GLY A 54 5.87 -5.85 3.52
N ILE A 55 5.80 -5.32 2.30
CA ILE A 55 5.81 -6.12 1.05
C ILE A 55 7.14 -6.87 0.90
N GLN A 56 8.25 -6.26 1.30
CA GLN A 56 9.57 -6.89 1.26
C GLN A 56 9.65 -8.09 2.21
N HIS A 57 8.96 -8.04 3.35
CA HIS A 57 8.90 -9.14 4.32
C HIS A 57 8.10 -10.37 3.84
N ARG A 58 7.23 -10.21 2.83
CA ARG A 58 6.53 -11.34 2.16
C ARG A 58 7.20 -11.81 0.88
N ALA A 59 8.04 -10.99 0.26
CA ALA A 59 8.77 -11.35 -0.96
C ALA A 59 9.95 -12.31 -0.70
N THR A 60 10.38 -12.49 0.55
CA THR A 60 11.39 -13.50 0.91
C THR A 60 10.87 -14.95 0.77
N ILE A 61 9.56 -15.17 0.63
CA ILE A 61 8.97 -16.51 0.44
C ILE A 61 8.52 -16.76 -1.01
N ILE A 62 8.42 -15.72 -1.86
CA ILE A 62 8.04 -15.86 -3.28
C ILE A 62 9.21 -15.42 -4.18
N ARG A 63 10.36 -16.06 -4.01
CA ARG A 63 11.46 -16.05 -4.99
C ARG A 63 11.80 -17.48 -5.37
N ASP A 64 10.81 -18.23 -5.86
CA ASP A 64 11.07 -19.57 -6.39
C ASP A 64 10.11 -20.01 -7.52
N PHE A 65 9.67 -19.08 -8.38
CA PHE A 65 8.90 -19.44 -9.59
C PHE A 65 9.27 -18.61 -10.83
N SER A 66 10.55 -18.28 -11.00
CA SER A 66 11.04 -17.71 -12.27
C SER A 66 12.50 -18.11 -12.55
N ARG A 67 12.81 -19.40 -12.40
CA ARG A 67 13.98 -20.04 -13.04
C ARG A 67 13.62 -21.47 -13.46
N GLN A 68 12.84 -21.61 -14.52
CA GLN A 68 13.06 -22.73 -15.44
C GLN A 68 12.34 -22.41 -16.74
N LEU A 69 13.14 -22.22 -17.79
CA LEU A 69 12.97 -22.64 -19.19
C LEU A 69 14.00 -21.85 -20.02
N ASP A 70 15.27 -22.24 -19.87
CA ASP A 70 16.25 -22.32 -20.96
C ASP A 70 16.53 -23.81 -21.18
#